data_AF-A0A0S8H4D7-F1
#
_entry.id   AF-A0A0S8H4D7-F1
#
_cell.length_a   1.000
_cell.length_b   1.000
_cell.length_c   1.000
_cell.angle_alpha   90.00
_cell.angle_beta   90.00
_cell.angle_gamma   90.00
#
_symmetry.space_group_name_H-M   'P 1'
#
loop_
_entity.id
_entity.type
_entity.pdbx_description
1 polymer ?
#
loop_
_entity_poly.entity_id
_entity_poly.type
_entity_poly.pdbx_seq_one_letter_code
_entity_poly.pdbx_strand_id
1 'polypeptide(L)'
;MPQRRRKGRIYWRERGGVARAYGDFRDVGGGREALIPPGERAATTDPIVAEKLAADRLKEHLARRRDRVLLGIERQAALKEFAAGHLVQKARAARVTEKHLE
;
A
#
# COMPACT_ATOMS: atom_id res chain seq x y z
N MET A 1 7.60 16.29 20.53
CA MET A 1 8.11 15.21 19.64
C MET A 1 8.28 15.78 18.23
N PRO A 2 9.49 15.83 17.65
CA PRO A 2 9.64 16.31 16.29
C PRO A 2 8.99 15.29 15.34
N GLN A 3 7.96 15.71 14.60
CA GLN A 3 7.34 14.87 13.57
C GLN A 3 8.43 14.51 12.56
N ARG A 4 8.81 13.23 12.52
CA ARG A 4 9.77 12.67 11.57
C ARG A 4 9.33 13.13 10.18
N ARG A 5 10.09 14.03 9.54
CA ARG A 5 9.76 14.56 8.20
C ARG A 5 9.49 13.37 7.29
N ARG A 6 8.22 13.12 6.97
CA ARG A 6 7.84 12.01 6.08
C ARG A 6 8.57 12.26 4.77
N LYS A 7 9.41 11.31 4.37
CA LYS A 7 10.06 11.32 3.05
C LYS A 7 8.94 11.58 2.03
N GLY A 8 9.06 12.65 1.25
CA GLY A 8 8.01 13.06 0.32
C GLY A 8 7.61 11.88 -0.58
N ARG A 9 6.31 11.70 -0.81
CA ARG A 9 5.82 10.65 -1.72
C ARG A 9 6.17 10.95 -3.19
N ILE A 10 6.49 12.20 -3.48
CA ILE A 10 6.85 12.66 -4.80
C ILE A 10 8.36 12.57 -4.97
N TYR A 11 8.80 11.98 -6.07
CA TYR A 11 10.18 12.01 -6.51
C TYR A 11 10.24 12.41 -7.98
N TRP A 12 11.32 13.06 -8.36
CA TRP A 12 11.53 13.60 -9.70
C TRP A 12 12.48 12.71 -10.47
N ARG A 13 12.18 12.47 -11.75
CA ARG A 13 13.06 11.74 -12.67
C ARG A 13 13.25 12.52 -13.95
N GLU A 14 14.49 12.56 -14.42
CA GLU A 14 14.81 13.09 -15.74
C GLU A 14 14.25 12.17 -16.83
N ARG A 15 13.42 12.74 -17.71
CA ARG A 15 12.88 12.04 -18.87
C ARG A 15 12.68 12.99 -20.04
N GLY A 16 13.48 12.81 -21.09
CA GLY A 16 13.46 13.68 -22.27
C GLY A 16 14.01 15.08 -21.98
N GLY A 17 15.01 15.18 -21.10
CA GLY A 17 15.65 16.45 -20.73
C GLY A 17 14.86 17.32 -19.74
N VAL A 18 13.80 16.78 -19.14
CA VAL A 18 12.98 17.49 -18.16
C VAL A 18 12.71 16.62 -16.94
N ALA A 19 12.82 17.20 -15.75
CA ALA A 19 12.43 16.58 -14.48
C ALA A 19 10.91 16.42 -14.40
N ARG A 20 10.44 15.16 -14.32
CA ARG A 20 9.02 14.83 -14.23
C ARG A 20 8.66 14.18 -12.90
N ALA A 21 7.47 14.49 -12.40
CA ALA A 21 7.00 14.05 -11.09
C ALA A 21 6.42 12.63 -11.10
N TYR A 22 6.82 11.83 -10.12
CA TYR A 22 6.32 10.48 -9.87
C TYR A 22 5.95 10.31 -8.40
N GLY A 23 4.91 9.53 -8.11
CA GLY A 23 4.48 9.17 -6.77
C GLY A 23 4.99 7.78 -6.35
N ASP A 24 5.30 7.61 -5.07
CA ASP A 24 5.56 6.32 -4.42
C ASP A 24 4.45 6.02 -3.40
N PHE A 25 3.60 5.04 -3.73
CA PHE A 25 2.44 4.64 -2.92
C PHE A 25 2.56 3.22 -2.37
N ARG A 26 3.78 2.67 -2.33
CA ARG A 26 4.01 1.30 -1.85
C ARG A 26 3.61 1.10 -0.39
N ASP A 27 3.60 2.17 0.41
CA ASP A 27 3.13 2.17 1.81
C ASP A 27 1.62 1.94 1.96
N VAL A 28 0.84 2.18 0.90
CA VAL A 28 -0.64 2.08 0.91
C VAL A 28 -1.17 1.02 -0.06
N GLY A 29 -0.34 0.06 -0.44
CA GLY A 29 -0.72 -1.02 -1.37
C GLY A 29 -0.76 -0.60 -2.84
N GLY A 30 -0.14 0.55 -3.16
CA GLY A 30 0.10 1.00 -4.53
C GLY A 30 1.50 0.65 -5.04
N GLY A 31 1.85 1.26 -6.17
CA GLY A 31 3.16 1.16 -6.78
C GLY A 31 3.86 2.50 -6.88
N ARG A 32 4.90 2.54 -7.70
CA ARG A 32 5.48 3.78 -8.21
C ARG A 32 4.78 4.14 -9.51
N GLU A 33 4.23 5.35 -9.61
CA GLU A 33 3.43 5.76 -10.77
C GLU A 33 3.72 7.21 -11.18
N ALA A 34 3.49 7.51 -12.46
CA ALA A 34 3.66 8.84 -13.01
C ALA A 34 2.48 9.74 -12.60
N LEU A 35 2.76 10.98 -12.16
CA LEU A 35 1.74 11.95 -11.81
C LEU A 35 1.32 12.72 -13.07
N ILE A 36 0.39 12.13 -13.82
CA ILE A 36 -0.08 12.65 -15.12
C ILE A 36 -1.38 13.43 -14.90
N PRO A 37 -1.44 14.73 -15.25
CA PRO A 37 -2.67 15.50 -15.23
C PRO A 37 -3.72 14.91 -16.21
N PRO A 38 -5.03 15.06 -15.94
CA PRO A 38 -6.06 14.62 -16.88
C PRO A 38 -5.89 15.28 -18.26
N GLY A 39 -5.96 14.47 -19.32
CA GLY A 39 -5.76 14.93 -20.70
C GLY A 39 -4.31 14.99 -21.16
N GLU A 40 -3.33 14.90 -20.24
CA GLU A 40 -1.91 14.87 -20.57
C GLU A 40 -1.42 13.44 -20.84
N ARG A 41 -0.35 13.33 -21.63
CA ARG A 41 0.31 12.04 -21.91
C ARG A 41 1.53 11.77 -21.04
N ALA A 42 1.98 12.76 -20.28
CA ALA A 42 3.24 12.70 -19.56
C ALA A 42 3.12 13.30 -18.16
N ALA A 43 4.02 12.87 -17.26
CA ALA A 43 4.04 13.36 -15.89
C ALA A 43 4.31 14.87 -15.83
N THR A 44 3.63 15.53 -14.89
CA THR A 44 3.75 16.96 -14.68
C THR A 44 5.17 17.36 -14.28
N THR A 45 5.54 18.57 -14.66
CA THR A 45 6.77 19.27 -14.24
C THR A 45 6.47 20.30 -13.15
N ASP A 46 5.20 20.63 -12.94
CA ASP A 46 4.74 21.59 -11.95
C ASP A 46 4.61 20.92 -10.57
N PRO A 47 5.35 21.41 -9.54
CA PRO A 47 5.29 20.87 -8.18
C PRO A 47 3.91 20.94 -7.53
N ILE A 48 3.14 22.00 -7.75
CA ILE A 48 1.82 22.20 -7.14
C ILE A 48 0.83 21.19 -7.72
N VAL A 49 0.88 20.99 -9.04
CA VAL A 49 0.07 19.98 -9.71
C VAL A 49 0.47 18.58 -9.24
N ALA A 50 1.77 18.31 -9.06
CA ALA A 50 2.26 17.04 -8.55
C ALA A 50 1.73 16.74 -7.14
N GLU A 51 1.73 17.74 -6.25
CA GLU A 51 1.18 17.61 -4.90
C GLU A 51 -0.31 17.25 -4.90
N LYS A 52 -1.10 17.96 -5.72
CA LYS A 52 -2.53 17.67 -5.86
C LYS A 52 -2.77 16.25 -6.37
N LEU A 53 -2.11 15.87 -7.47
CA LEU A 53 -2.22 14.53 -8.04
C LEU A 53 -1.81 13.45 -7.04
N ALA A 54 -0.70 13.65 -6.32
CA ALA A 54 -0.25 12.69 -5.33
C ALA A 54 -1.24 12.54 -4.15
N ALA A 55 -1.87 13.64 -3.72
CA ALA A 55 -2.89 13.60 -2.69
C ALA A 55 -4.14 12.84 -3.14
N ASP A 56 -4.57 13.02 -4.38
CA ASP A 56 -5.74 12.34 -4.93
C ASP A 56 -5.48 10.84 -5.13
N ARG A 57 -4.31 10.47 -5.66
CA ARG A 57 -3.89 9.06 -5.78
C ARG A 57 -3.79 8.35 -4.43
N LEU A 58 -3.30 9.04 -3.41
CA LEU A 58 -3.29 8.51 -2.05
C LEU A 58 -4.71 8.18 -1.56
N LYS A 59 -5.67 9.09 -1.78
CA LYS A 59 -7.07 8.87 -1.37
C LYS A 59 -7.64 7.63 -2.06
N GLU A 60 -7.38 7.44 -3.35
CA GLU A 60 -7.82 6.25 -4.09
C GLU A 60 -7.24 4.95 -3.51
N HIS A 61 -5.94 4.93 -3.23
CA HIS A 61 -5.30 3.74 -2.65
C HIS A 61 -5.87 3.41 -1.26
N LEU A 62 -6.09 4.42 -0.43
CA LEU A 62 -6.70 4.24 0.88
C LEU A 62 -8.17 3.78 0.78
N ALA A 63 -8.94 4.32 -0.16
CA ALA A 63 -10.31 3.87 -0.42
C ALA A 63 -10.33 2.40 -0.85
N ARG A 64 -9.53 2.04 -1.87
CA ARG A 64 -9.41 0.65 -2.34
C ARG A 64 -9.01 -0.32 -1.22
N ARG A 65 -8.08 0.09 -0.34
CA ARG A 65 -7.68 -0.72 0.81
C ARG A 65 -8.86 -0.92 1.77
N ARG A 66 -9.63 0.14 2.07
CA ARG A 66 -10.83 0.04 2.92
C ARG A 66 -11.87 -0.89 2.28
N ASP A 67 -12.11 -0.75 0.98
CA ASP A 67 -13.08 -1.57 0.25
C ASP A 67 -12.70 -3.04 0.27
N ARG A 68 -11.41 -3.38 0.10
CA ARG A 68 -10.94 -4.78 0.18
C ARG A 68 -11.15 -5.39 1.56
N VAL A 69 -11.02 -4.60 2.63
CA VAL A 69 -11.31 -5.04 4.00
C VAL A 69 -12.82 -5.22 4.19
N LEU A 70 -13.64 -4.26 3.75
CA LEU A 70 -15.10 -4.31 3.88
C LEU A 70 -15.72 -5.47 3.09
N LEU A 71 -15.24 -5.72 1.87
CA LEU A 71 -15.70 -6.81 1.01
C LEU A 71 -15.13 -8.18 1.40
N GLY A 72 -14.34 -8.26 2.49
CA GLY A 72 -13.75 -9.51 2.97
C GLY A 72 -12.71 -10.15 2.05
N ILE A 73 -12.24 -9.41 1.02
CA ILE A 73 -11.21 -9.86 0.07
C ILE A 73 -9.85 -9.99 0.77
N GLU A 74 -9.57 -9.11 1.73
CA GLU A 74 -8.47 -9.30 2.69
C GLU A 74 -9.04 -9.65 4.06
N ARG A 75 -8.89 -10.92 4.48
CA ARG A 75 -9.11 -11.28 5.88
C ARG A 75 -8.04 -10.59 6.72
N GLN A 76 -8.47 -9.66 7.57
CA GLN A 76 -7.65 -9.20 8.70
C GLN A 76 -7.59 -10.28 9.77
N ALA A 77 -7.04 -11.45 9.45
CA ALA A 77 -6.68 -12.42 10.46
C ALA A 77 -5.21 -12.18 10.80
N ALA A 78 -4.91 -11.90 12.06
CA ALA A 78 -3.54 -11.82 12.52
C ALA A 78 -2.87 -13.20 12.36
N LEU A 79 -1.56 -13.24 12.14
CA LEU A 79 -0.81 -14.50 11.98
C LEU A 79 -1.09 -15.49 13.13
N LYS A 80 -1.25 -14.96 14.36
CA LYS A 80 -1.62 -15.73 15.55
C LYS A 80 -2.95 -16.48 15.42
N GLU A 81 -3.94 -15.88 14.78
CA GLU A 81 -5.28 -16.47 14.59
C GLU A 81 -5.24 -17.59 13.54
N PHE A 82 -4.44 -17.39 12.48
CA PHE A 82 -4.18 -18.44 11.50
C PHE A 82 -3.38 -19.61 12.09
N ALA A 83 -2.37 -19.32 12.92
CA ALA A 83 -1.57 -20.34 13.58
C ALA A 83 -2.41 -21.19 14.55
N ALA A 84 -3.24 -20.56 15.39
CA ALA A 84 -4.15 -21.26 16.28
C ALA A 84 -5.14 -22.15 15.51
N GLY A 85 -5.77 -21.61 14.46
CA GLY A 85 -6.68 -22.37 13.60
C GLY A 85 -5.98 -23.54 12.89
N HIS A 86 -4.75 -23.35 12.44
CA HIS A 86 -3.94 -24.39 11.81
C HIS A 86 -3.62 -25.52 12.80
N LEU A 87 -3.20 -25.19 14.03
CA LEU A 87 -2.90 -26.19 15.06
C LEU A 87 -4.14 -27.02 15.42
N VAL A 88 -5.30 -26.38 15.57
CA VAL A 88 -6.58 -27.07 15.79
C VAL A 88 -6.92 -28.01 14.62
N GLN A 89 -6.71 -27.58 13.37
CA GLN A 89 -6.94 -28.43 12.20
C GLN A 89 -5.94 -29.60 12.11
N LYS A 90 -4.66 -29.38 12.43
CA LYS A 90 -3.69 -30.47 12.49
C LYS A 90 -3.97 -31.43 13.65
N ALA A 91 -4.43 -30.94 14.80
CA ALA A 91 -4.85 -31.79 15.92
C ALA A 91 -6.03 -32.69 15.52
N ARG A 92 -7.03 -32.13 14.83
CA ARG A 92 -8.14 -32.89 14.23
C ARG A 92 -7.67 -33.92 13.20
N ALA A 93 -6.59 -33.62 12.48
CA ALA A 93 -5.95 -34.55 11.53
C ALA A 93 -4.94 -35.52 12.18
N ALA A 94 -4.85 -35.56 13.52
CA ALA A 94 -3.90 -36.36 14.30
C ALA A 94 -2.42 -36.12 13.94
N ARG A 95 -2.06 -34.91 13.48
CA ARG A 95 -0.73 -34.52 13.00
C ARG A 95 0.05 -33.59 13.94
N VAL A 96 -0.36 -33.44 15.21
CA VAL A 96 0.40 -32.70 16.23
C VAL A 96 0.41 -33.48 17.54
N THR A 97 1.55 -33.47 18.23
CA THR A 97 1.70 -33.93 19.62
C THR A 97 1.52 -32.76 20.60
N GLU A 98 0.88 -33.02 21.75
CA GLU A 98 0.34 -32.04 22.73
C GLU A 98 1.33 -30.96 23.23
N LYS A 99 2.63 -31.16 23.05
CA LYS A 99 3.73 -30.28 23.49
C LYS A 99 3.73 -28.85 22.89
N HIS A 100 2.79 -28.51 22.01
CA HIS A 100 2.77 -27.25 21.25
C HIS A 100 1.51 -26.40 21.51
N LEU A 101 0.70 -26.75 22.52
CA LEU A 101 -0.59 -26.11 22.82
C LEU A 101 -0.59 -25.19 24.07
N GLU A 102 0.55 -25.01 24.74
CA GLU A 102 0.74 -24.02 25.83
C GLU A 102 1.44 -22.76 25.32
#